data_AF-A0AAE4VGJ7-F1
#
_entry.id   AF-A0AAE4VGJ7-F1
#
_cell.length_a   1.000
_cell.length_b   1.000
_cell.length_c   1.000
_cell.angle_alpha   90.00
_cell.angle_beta   90.00
_cell.angle_gamma   90.00
#
_symmetry.space_group_name_H-M   'P 1'
#
loop_
_entity.id
_entity.type
_entity.pdbx_description
1 polymer ?
#
loop_
_entity_poly.entity_id
_entity_poly.type
_entity_poly.pdbx_seq_one_letter_code
_entity_poly.pdbx_strand_id
1 'polypeptide(L)' 'MANTPANPAERLKRYWTHGEGAIKIRWGTPGDFDRCVRQLREHVRDPECLCNTYHQAAVGAPPGKGH' A
#
# COMPACT_ATOMS: atom_id res chain seq x y z
N MET A 1 -25.33 -12.86 3.06
CA MET A 1 -24.26 -12.25 2.22
C MET A 1 -23.30 -11.59 3.19
N ALA A 2 -22.00 -11.88 3.35
CA ALA A 2 -21.03 -12.69 2.66
C ALA A 2 -20.01 -13.19 3.71
N ASN A 3 -19.74 -14.50 3.76
CA ASN A 3 -18.65 -15.08 4.56
C ASN A 3 -17.62 -15.72 3.62
N THR A 4 -17.22 -14.96 2.58
CA THR A 4 -16.05 -15.33 1.80
C THR A 4 -14.84 -14.89 2.63
N PRO A 5 -13.92 -15.80 3.01
CA PRO A 5 -12.70 -15.37 3.68
C PRO A 5 -12.03 -14.34 2.78
N ALA A 6 -11.77 -13.15 3.32
CA ALA A 6 -11.10 -12.09 2.58
C ALA A 6 -9.87 -12.71 1.90
N ASN A 7 -9.81 -12.62 0.57
CA ASN A 7 -8.76 -13.28 -0.18
C ASN A 7 -7.38 -12.82 0.39
N PRO A 8 -6.34 -13.65 0.36
CA PRO A 8 -5.04 -13.29 0.94
C PRO A 8 -4.49 -11.93 0.45
N ALA A 9 -4.75 -11.57 -0.81
CA ALA A 9 -4.36 -10.28 -1.38
C ALA A 9 -5.18 -9.10 -0.83
N GLU A 10 -6.48 -9.27 -0.55
CA GLU A 10 -7.32 -8.25 0.09
C GLU A 10 -6.87 -7.99 1.53
N ARG A 11 -6.47 -9.05 2.25
CA ARG A 11 -5.87 -8.89 3.58
C ARG A 11 -4.55 -8.12 3.52
N LEU A 12 -3.69 -8.44 2.55
CA LEU A 12 -2.43 -7.72 2.34
C LEU A 12 -2.66 -6.26 1.94
N LYS A 13 -3.59 -6.01 1.03
CA LYS A 13 -3.99 -4.67 0.62
C LYS A 13 -4.45 -3.87 1.84
N ARG A 14 -5.33 -4.41 2.68
CA ARG A 14 -5.77 -3.75 3.93
C ARG A 14 -4.60 -3.50 4.89
N TYR A 15 -3.72 -4.48 5.09
CA TYR A 15 -2.53 -4.33 5.94
C TYR A 15 -1.64 -3.16 5.51
N TRP A 16 -1.35 -3.06 4.20
CA TRP A 16 -0.46 -2.04 3.66
C TRP A 16 -1.13 -0.67 3.46
N THR A 17 -2.45 -0.61 3.30
CA THR A 17 -3.17 0.66 3.06
C THR A 17 -3.76 1.28 4.33
N HIS A 18 -4.23 0.48 5.29
CA HIS A 18 -4.92 0.96 6.50
C HIS A 18 -4.46 0.27 7.80
N GLY A 19 -3.64 -0.78 7.72
CA GLY A 19 -3.17 -1.55 8.88
C GLY A 19 -1.79 -1.11 9.38
N GLU A 20 -1.11 -2.01 10.12
CA GLU A 20 0.22 -1.73 10.66
C GLU A 20 1.27 -1.44 9.57
N GLY A 21 1.12 -2.05 8.39
CA GLY A 21 1.95 -1.74 7.22
C GLY A 21 1.81 -0.30 6.76
N ALA A 22 0.60 0.24 6.80
CA ALA A 22 0.33 1.65 6.45
C ALA A 22 1.01 2.62 7.40
N ILE A 23 1.06 2.30 8.69
CA ILE A 23 1.76 3.11 9.71
C ILE A 23 3.28 3.15 9.42
N LYS A 24 3.86 2.01 8.99
CA LYS A 24 5.28 1.95 8.60
C LYS A 24 5.56 2.81 7.37
N ILE A 25 4.64 2.84 6.41
CA ILE A 25 4.76 3.63 5.18
C ILE A 25 4.54 5.13 5.44
N ARG A 26 3.62 5.46 6.35
CA ARG A 26 3.17 6.83 6.64
C ARG A 26 2.59 7.50 5.39
N TRP A 27 1.52 6.92 4.85
CA TRP A 27 0.84 7.46 3.68
C TRP A 27 0.48 8.93 3.87
N GLY A 28 0.57 9.69 2.78
CA GLY A 28 0.29 11.12 2.82
C GLY A 28 1.41 11.92 3.50
N THR A 29 2.66 11.45 3.41
CA THR A 29 3.83 12.22 3.82
C THR A 29 4.94 12.10 2.79
N PRO A 30 5.84 13.10 2.67
CA PRO A 30 6.95 13.02 1.71
C PRO A 30 7.76 11.72 1.83
N GLY A 31 8.00 11.09 0.67
CA GLY A 31 8.75 9.83 0.55
C GLY A 31 8.00 8.58 1.03
N ASP A 32 6.67 8.62 1.14
CA ASP A 32 5.87 7.44 1.46
C ASP A 32 5.95 6.36 0.38
N PHE A 33 5.96 6.74 -0.89
CA PHE A 33 6.14 5.81 -2.01
C PHE A 33 7.46 5.04 -1.91
N ASP A 34 8.58 5.72 -1.70
CA ASP A 34 9.89 5.08 -1.49
C ASP A 34 9.89 4.14 -0.28
N ARG A 35 9.23 4.54 0.82
CA ARG A 35 9.08 3.67 2.00
C ARG A 35 8.28 2.41 1.66
N CYS A 36 7.21 2.53 0.87
CA CYS A 36 6.44 1.38 0.39
C CYS A 36 7.31 0.45 -0.44
N VAL A 37 8.00 0.97 -1.47
CA VAL A 37 8.86 0.16 -2.36
C VAL A 37 9.93 -0.56 -1.55
N ARG A 38 10.57 0.13 -0.59
CA ARG A 38 11.58 -0.47 0.29
C ARG A 38 11.05 -1.64 1.11
N GLN A 39 9.81 -1.57 1.59
CA GLN A 39 9.19 -2.63 2.39
C GLN A 39 8.77 -3.82 1.52
N LEU A 40 8.39 -3.59 0.27
CA LEU A 40 7.82 -4.63 -0.58
C LEU A 40 8.81 -5.29 -1.55
N ARG A 41 9.94 -4.64 -1.88
CA ARG A 41 10.93 -5.14 -2.87
C ARG A 41 11.43 -6.57 -2.61
N GLU A 42 11.43 -7.01 -1.35
CA GLU A 42 11.90 -8.35 -0.95
C GLU A 42 10.81 -9.42 -1.07
N HIS A 43 9.57 -9.01 -1.31
CA HIS A 43 8.39 -9.87 -1.28
C HIS A 43 7.62 -9.93 -2.61
N VAL A 44 7.81 -8.94 -3.49
CA VAL A 44 7.10 -8.86 -4.78
C VAL A 44 8.07 -8.53 -5.91
N ARG A 45 7.76 -9.02 -7.12
CA ARG A 45 8.57 -8.77 -8.32
C ARG A 45 8.54 -7.30 -8.77
N ASP A 46 7.39 -6.67 -8.64
CA ASP A 46 7.18 -5.30 -9.11
C ASP A 46 6.56 -4.46 -7.98
N PRO A 47 7.38 -3.97 -7.03
CA PRO A 47 6.91 -3.22 -5.88
C PRO A 47 6.35 -1.85 -6.28
N GLU A 48 6.85 -1.24 -7.35
CA GLU A 48 6.45 0.09 -7.79
C GLU A 48 4.99 0.11 -8.29
N CYS A 49 4.61 -0.82 -9.17
CA CYS A 49 3.24 -0.93 -9.66
C CYS A 49 2.25 -1.19 -8.51
N LEU A 50 2.64 -2.05 -7.56
CA LEU A 50 1.80 -2.37 -6.40
C LEU A 50 1.68 -1.18 -5.44
N CYS A 51 2.79 -0.48 -5.17
CA CYS A 51 2.80 0.71 -4.31
C CYS A 51 1.98 1.86 -4.91
N ASN A 52 1.92 2.02 -6.23
CA ASN A 52 1.03 2.99 -6.88
C ASN A 52 -0.45 2.67 -6.59
N THR A 53 -0.82 1.39 -6.69
CA THR A 53 -2.17 0.92 -6.37
C THR A 53 -2.51 1.14 -4.88
N TYR A 54 -1.56 0.87 -3.98
CA TYR A 54 -1.76 1.06 -2.55
C TYR A 54 -1.80 2.53 -2.14
N HIS A 55 -0.98 3.40 -2.75
CA HIS A 55 -1.03 4.84 -2.51
C HIS A 55 -2.39 5.41 -2.92
N GLN A 56 -2.90 5.05 -4.10
CA GLN A 56 -4.27 5.45 -4.52
C GLN A 56 -5.34 4.92 -3.57
N ALA A 57 -5.20 3.69 -3.07
CA ALA A 57 -6.17 3.13 -2.14
C ALA A 57 -6.12 3.74 -0.72
N ALA A 58 -4.96 4.23 -0.27
CA ALA A 58 -4.78 4.81 1.06
C ALA A 58 -5.00 6.33 1.09
N VAL A 59 -4.55 7.05 0.06
CA VAL A 59 -4.54 8.52 -0.02
C VAL A 59 -5.61 9.04 -0.99
N GLY A 60 -6.06 8.23 -1.95
CA GLY A 60 -6.99 8.67 -3.00
C GLY A 60 -6.30 9.38 -4.18
N ALA A 61 -4.97 9.40 -4.22
CA ALA A 61 -4.18 10.08 -5.24
C ALA A 61 -3.00 9.20 -5.70
N PRO A 62 -2.41 9.43 -6.90
CA PRO A 62 -1.13 8.81 -7.26
C PRO A 62 0.03 9.42 -6.45
N PRO A 63 1.16 8.70 -6.32
CA PRO A 63 2.35 9.21 -5.64
C PRO A 63 2.87 10.48 -6.32
N GLY A 64 3.41 11.42 -5.53
CA GLY A 64 3.91 12.72 -6.03
C GLY A 64 2.83 13.75 -6.36
N LYS A 65 1.54 13.40 -6.26
CA LYS A 65 0.40 14.33 -6.39
C LYS A 65 -0.24 14.52 -5.01
N GLY A 66 0.40 15.26 -4.10
CA GLY A 66 -0.19 15.48 -2.78
C GLY A 66 0.66 16.13 -1.70
N HIS A 67 1.95 16.42 -1.94
CA HIS A 67 2.85 17.07 -0.98
C HIS A 67 3.79 18.03 -1.68
#